data_AF-A0AAU1H9L4-F1
#
_entry.id   AF-A0AAU1H9L4-F1
#
_cell.length_a   1.000
_cell.length_b   1.000
_cell.length_c   1.000
_cell.angle_alpha   90.00
_cell.angle_beta   90.00
_cell.angle_gamma   90.00
#
_symmetry.space_group_name_H-M   'P 1'
#
loop_
_entity.id
_entity.type
_entity.pdbx_description
1 polymer ?
#
loop_
_entity_poly.entity_id
_entity_poly.type
_entity_poly.pdbx_seq_one_letter_code
_entity_poly.pdbx_strand_id
1 'polypeptide(L)'
;MASSTVRPDAQDRPSENDLTRRLLASAATLAYDPATEVDWDTPLDKAHHGASPEWSTLYGTAYWAELTEEQRTELTRQEAASVASTGIWFEMILQQMILRDVYAKDPTSADVQWALTEIAEECRHSIMFARGAQKLGAPAYRPRRLAVELGRAFKTLAFGEAAYAAILVAEEVLDVMQRDWMRDERVAPFVRTINNIHVVEESRHMKFARAETRKHLSGAGPVRRRVNALVIAIASYVIVTSMVSKDVYANAGLDPERAIGEARANEHHKSMMRSSCSGLMDFLASARLLTKPALLFYKRAHLI
;
A
#
# COMPACT_ATOMS: atom_id res chain seq x y z
N MET A 1 -27.63 -52.91 -3.36
CA MET A 1 -27.91 -51.46 -3.39
C MET A 1 -26.58 -50.73 -3.19
N ALA A 2 -25.98 -50.24 -4.27
CA ALA A 2 -24.72 -49.51 -4.21
C ALA A 2 -25.02 -48.01 -4.14
N SER A 3 -24.64 -47.38 -3.03
CA SER A 3 -24.76 -45.95 -2.80
C SER A 3 -23.71 -45.22 -3.64
N SER A 4 -24.16 -44.45 -4.64
CA SER A 4 -23.33 -43.57 -5.44
C SER A 4 -23.11 -42.26 -4.69
N THR A 5 -21.92 -42.09 -4.09
CA THR A 5 -21.46 -40.79 -3.61
C THR A 5 -20.94 -39.99 -4.79
N VAL A 6 -21.81 -39.17 -5.38
CA VAL A 6 -21.43 -38.12 -6.33
C VAL A 6 -20.56 -37.10 -5.59
N ARG A 7 -19.30 -36.97 -6.02
CA ARG A 7 -18.44 -35.84 -5.61
C ARG A 7 -19.00 -34.55 -6.19
N PRO A 8 -19.00 -33.42 -5.45
CA PRO A 8 -19.44 -32.15 -6.00
C PRO A 8 -18.54 -31.74 -7.17
N ASP A 9 -19.16 -31.35 -8.27
CA ASP A 9 -18.50 -30.87 -9.48
C ASP A 9 -17.67 -29.61 -9.21
N ALA A 10 -16.50 -29.52 -9.82
CA ALA A 10 -15.57 -28.39 -9.72
C ALA A 10 -16.03 -27.18 -10.58
N GLN A 11 -17.33 -26.90 -10.62
CA GLN A 11 -17.96 -25.84 -11.41
C GLN A 11 -18.52 -24.74 -10.49
N ASP A 12 -17.65 -23.92 -9.90
CA ASP A 12 -18.07 -22.60 -9.43
C ASP A 12 -16.90 -21.63 -9.20
N ARG A 13 -15.92 -21.63 -10.11
CA ARG A 13 -14.95 -20.53 -10.19
C ARG A 13 -15.32 -19.67 -11.39
N PRO A 14 -15.73 -18.41 -11.20
CA PRO A 14 -15.98 -17.52 -12.33
C PRO A 14 -14.74 -17.47 -13.22
N SER A 15 -14.93 -17.55 -14.54
CA SER A 15 -13.84 -17.42 -15.51
C SER A 15 -13.13 -16.09 -15.30
N GLU A 16 -11.85 -15.99 -15.62
CA GLU A 16 -11.06 -14.77 -15.40
C GLU A 16 -11.67 -13.51 -16.05
N ASN A 17 -12.18 -13.68 -17.28
CA ASN A 17 -12.98 -12.68 -17.98
C ASN A 17 -14.22 -12.21 -17.20
N ASP A 18 -14.77 -13.03 -16.31
CA ASP A 18 -15.89 -12.64 -15.43
C ASP A 18 -15.39 -11.73 -14.29
N LEU A 19 -14.20 -11.99 -13.74
CA LEU A 19 -13.63 -11.11 -12.72
C LEU A 19 -13.35 -9.71 -13.28
N THR A 20 -12.59 -9.59 -14.37
CA THR A 20 -12.20 -8.28 -14.92
C THR A 20 -13.39 -7.49 -15.42
N ARG A 21 -14.40 -8.13 -16.01
CA ARG A 21 -15.68 -7.46 -16.34
C ARG A 21 -16.42 -6.96 -15.12
N ARG A 22 -16.46 -7.72 -14.02
CA ARG A 22 -17.09 -7.27 -12.77
C ARG A 22 -16.34 -6.11 -12.12
N LEU A 23 -15.01 -6.13 -12.19
CA LEU A 23 -14.18 -5.03 -11.71
C LEU A 23 -14.42 -3.75 -12.53
N LEU A 24 -14.47 -3.86 -13.86
CA LEU A 24 -14.83 -2.76 -14.76
C LEU A 24 -16.22 -2.19 -14.46
N ALA A 25 -17.22 -3.06 -14.27
CA ALA A 25 -18.57 -2.62 -13.90
C ALA A 25 -18.59 -1.92 -12.53
N SER A 26 -17.80 -2.40 -11.57
CA SER A 26 -17.65 -1.79 -10.26
C SER A 26 -16.99 -0.41 -10.33
N ALA A 27 -15.91 -0.27 -11.10
CA ALA A 27 -15.22 1.00 -11.29
C ALA A 27 -16.13 2.03 -12.00
N ALA A 28 -16.93 1.60 -12.97
CA ALA A 28 -17.91 2.48 -13.63
C ALA A 28 -19.03 2.95 -12.69
N THR A 29 -19.38 2.15 -11.67
CA THR A 29 -20.45 2.49 -10.71
C THR A 29 -19.94 3.39 -9.60
N LEU A 30 -18.70 3.20 -9.15
CA LEU A 30 -18.13 3.83 -7.98
C LEU A 30 -16.72 4.33 -8.29
N ALA A 31 -16.67 5.41 -9.06
CA ALA A 31 -15.48 6.19 -9.34
C ALA A 31 -15.64 7.59 -8.74
N TYR A 32 -14.69 7.99 -7.92
CA TYR A 32 -14.63 9.34 -7.38
C TYR A 32 -13.77 10.23 -8.30
N ASP A 33 -14.05 11.53 -8.32
CA ASP A 33 -13.11 12.52 -8.83
C ASP A 33 -12.48 13.28 -7.66
N PRO A 34 -11.23 12.93 -7.26
CA PRO A 34 -10.53 13.63 -6.20
C PRO A 34 -10.42 15.14 -6.39
N ALA A 35 -10.51 15.63 -7.63
CA ALA A 35 -10.43 17.06 -7.91
C ALA A 35 -11.65 17.82 -7.37
N THR A 36 -12.82 17.17 -7.29
CA THR A 36 -14.08 17.76 -6.83
C THR A 36 -14.58 17.21 -5.50
N GLU A 37 -14.23 15.98 -5.16
CA GLU A 37 -14.72 15.30 -3.94
C GLU A 37 -13.97 15.74 -2.69
N VAL A 38 -12.68 16.08 -2.82
CA VAL A 38 -11.87 16.58 -1.71
C VAL A 38 -12.04 18.10 -1.62
N ASP A 39 -12.36 18.59 -0.42
CA ASP A 39 -12.36 20.02 -0.13
C ASP A 39 -10.92 20.57 -0.13
N TRP A 40 -10.52 21.14 -1.27
CA TRP A 40 -9.22 21.76 -1.44
C TRP A 40 -9.16 23.20 -0.97
N ASP A 41 -10.30 23.88 -0.87
CA ASP A 41 -10.37 25.34 -0.65
C ASP A 41 -10.33 25.72 0.83
N THR A 42 -10.92 24.92 1.73
CA THR A 42 -10.87 25.20 3.17
C THR A 42 -9.42 25.18 3.66
N PRO A 43 -8.93 26.26 4.31
CA PRO A 43 -7.56 26.30 4.84
C PRO A 43 -7.28 25.16 5.81
N LEU A 44 -6.04 24.66 5.83
CA LEU A 44 -5.62 23.65 6.80
C LEU A 44 -5.71 24.21 8.23
N ASP A 45 -6.57 23.62 9.04
CA ASP A 45 -6.50 23.76 10.49
C ASP A 45 -5.38 22.87 11.05
N LYS A 46 -4.34 23.52 11.57
CA LYS A 46 -3.15 22.84 12.11
C LYS A 46 -3.38 22.17 13.46
N ALA A 47 -4.54 22.39 14.10
CA ALA A 47 -4.95 21.65 15.29
C ALA A 47 -5.38 20.21 14.97
N HIS A 48 -5.64 19.89 13.70
CA HIS A 48 -5.93 18.52 13.28
C HIS A 48 -4.65 17.75 12.96
N HIS A 49 -4.67 16.46 13.25
CA HIS A 49 -3.61 15.53 12.86
C HIS A 49 -3.66 15.20 11.36
N GLY A 50 -2.53 14.80 10.78
CA GLY A 50 -2.50 14.22 9.43
C GLY A 50 -2.82 12.72 9.38
N ALA A 51 -2.64 12.03 10.50
CA ALA A 51 -2.90 10.61 10.69
C ALA A 51 -3.40 10.40 12.12
N SER A 52 -4.16 9.33 12.37
CA SER A 52 -4.55 9.00 13.74
C SER A 52 -3.30 8.90 14.61
N PRO A 53 -3.25 9.55 15.79
CA PRO A 53 -2.07 9.60 16.65
C PRO A 53 -1.41 8.25 16.90
N GLU A 54 -2.23 7.20 17.07
CA GLU A 54 -1.80 5.84 17.34
C GLU A 54 -0.93 5.23 16.21
N TRP A 55 -0.98 5.80 15.01
CA TRP A 55 -0.13 5.43 13.87
C TRP A 55 1.22 6.16 13.85
N SER A 56 1.40 7.20 14.67
CA SER A 56 2.66 7.93 14.71
C SER A 56 3.81 7.02 15.14
N THR A 57 4.97 7.20 14.52
CA THR A 57 6.17 6.40 14.85
C THR A 57 6.66 6.63 16.28
N LEU A 58 6.27 7.73 16.92
CA LEU A 58 6.60 8.03 18.31
C LEU A 58 5.47 7.69 19.29
N TYR A 59 4.26 7.36 18.85
CA TYR A 59 3.16 7.13 19.77
C TYR A 59 3.50 6.08 20.85
N GLY A 60 3.19 6.40 22.12
CA GLY A 60 3.46 5.53 23.26
C GLY A 60 4.91 5.53 23.76
N THR A 61 5.81 6.32 23.14
CA THR A 61 7.19 6.50 23.61
C THR A 61 7.32 7.60 24.67
N ALA A 62 8.47 7.68 25.34
CA ALA A 62 8.75 8.75 26.30
C ALA A 62 8.77 10.12 25.61
N TYR A 63 9.39 10.20 24.42
CA TYR A 63 9.44 11.45 23.67
C TYR A 63 8.03 11.93 23.29
N TRP A 64 7.14 11.04 22.86
CA TRP A 64 5.75 11.39 22.57
C TRP A 64 4.98 11.95 23.77
N ALA A 65 5.23 11.40 24.96
CA ALA A 65 4.62 11.89 26.20
C ALA A 65 5.07 13.33 26.53
N GLU A 66 6.27 13.72 26.10
CA GLU A 66 6.84 15.07 26.28
C GLU A 66 6.37 16.07 25.21
N LEU A 67 5.88 15.61 24.05
CA LEU A 67 5.45 16.50 22.98
C LEU A 67 4.22 17.31 23.37
N THR A 68 4.21 18.60 22.99
CA THR A 68 2.99 19.41 23.02
C THR A 68 1.99 18.89 21.99
N GLU A 69 0.73 19.30 22.13
CA GLU A 69 -0.28 18.91 21.14
C GLU A 69 0.06 19.45 19.74
N GLU A 70 0.61 20.68 19.63
CA GLU A 70 1.03 21.21 18.32
C GLU A 70 2.16 20.38 17.69
N GLN A 71 3.09 19.86 18.51
CA GLN A 71 4.17 18.99 18.01
C GLN A 71 3.63 17.63 17.55
N ARG A 72 2.62 17.09 18.24
CA ARG A 72 1.96 15.83 17.85
C ARG A 72 1.19 15.99 16.53
N THR A 73 0.44 17.08 16.37
CA THR A 73 -0.30 17.33 15.13
C THR A 73 0.64 17.63 13.96
N GLU A 74 1.71 18.40 14.18
CA GLU A 74 2.74 18.62 13.16
C GLU A 74 3.44 17.32 12.77
N LEU A 75 3.86 16.50 13.73
CA LEU A 75 4.51 15.22 13.44
C LEU A 75 3.61 14.31 12.60
N THR A 76 2.35 14.11 12.99
CA THR A 76 1.45 13.24 12.22
C THR A 76 1.12 13.82 10.85
N ARG A 77 1.11 15.14 10.67
CA ARG A 77 1.00 15.79 9.35
C ARG A 77 2.21 15.47 8.46
N GLN A 78 3.43 15.57 9.00
CA GLN A 78 4.64 15.23 8.25
C GLN A 78 4.73 13.74 7.93
N GLU A 79 4.34 12.86 8.85
CA GLU A 79 4.30 11.42 8.65
C GLU A 79 3.28 11.03 7.57
N ALA A 80 2.05 11.56 7.62
CA ALA A 80 1.03 11.31 6.60
C ALA A 80 1.49 11.76 5.20
N ALA A 81 2.12 12.94 5.10
CA ALA A 81 2.68 13.41 3.84
C ALA A 81 3.86 12.56 3.33
N SER A 82 4.69 12.02 4.22
CA SER A 82 5.75 11.08 3.86
C SER A 82 5.19 9.77 3.32
N VAL A 83 4.14 9.23 3.94
CA VAL A 83 3.44 8.03 3.49
C VAL A 83 2.85 8.28 2.09
N ALA A 84 2.14 9.38 1.91
CA ALA A 84 1.58 9.79 0.61
C ALA A 84 2.67 9.94 -0.48
N SER A 85 3.79 10.58 -0.16
CA SER A 85 4.92 10.75 -1.09
C SER A 85 5.57 9.41 -1.48
N THR A 86 5.65 8.48 -0.53
CA THR A 86 6.18 7.13 -0.78
C THR A 86 5.22 6.31 -1.61
N GLY A 87 3.90 6.43 -1.36
CA GLY A 87 2.85 5.84 -2.19
C GLY A 87 2.97 6.27 -3.65
N ILE A 88 3.10 7.57 -3.92
CA ILE A 88 3.32 8.07 -5.30
C ILE A 88 4.54 7.40 -5.95
N TRP A 89 5.68 7.32 -5.25
CA TRP A 89 6.87 6.66 -5.79
C TRP A 89 6.64 5.18 -6.10
N PHE A 90 5.92 4.49 -5.23
CA PHE A 90 5.57 3.08 -5.38
C PHE A 90 4.63 2.86 -6.57
N GLU A 91 3.60 3.68 -6.73
CA GLU A 91 2.66 3.58 -7.86
C GLU A 91 3.34 3.79 -9.20
N MET A 92 4.30 4.73 -9.28
CA MET A 92 5.10 4.89 -10.50
C MET A 92 5.82 3.60 -10.90
N ILE A 93 6.23 2.76 -9.95
CA ILE A 93 6.85 1.47 -10.22
C ILE A 93 5.80 0.48 -10.75
N LEU A 94 4.67 0.36 -10.06
CA LEU A 94 3.62 -0.60 -10.40
C LEU A 94 2.99 -0.32 -11.76
N GLN A 95 2.61 0.93 -12.02
CA GLN A 95 2.00 1.33 -13.29
C GLN A 95 2.91 0.99 -14.48
N GLN A 96 4.23 1.16 -14.35
CA GLN A 96 5.19 0.75 -15.39
C GLN A 96 5.21 -0.76 -15.60
N MET A 97 5.04 -1.54 -14.54
CA MET A 97 5.02 -2.99 -14.61
C MET A 97 3.73 -3.52 -15.23
N ILE A 98 2.58 -2.95 -14.86
CA ILE A 98 1.27 -3.25 -15.46
C ILE A 98 1.29 -2.88 -16.94
N LEU A 99 1.75 -1.67 -17.29
CA LEU A 99 1.82 -1.21 -18.67
C LEU A 99 2.69 -2.12 -19.54
N ARG A 100 3.83 -2.58 -19.02
CA ARG A 100 4.69 -3.54 -19.73
C ARG A 100 4.01 -4.89 -19.90
N ASP A 101 3.26 -5.35 -18.90
CA ASP A 101 2.54 -6.63 -18.98
C ASP A 101 1.45 -6.61 -20.06
N VAL A 102 0.75 -5.49 -20.25
CA VAL A 102 -0.34 -5.37 -21.24
C VAL A 102 0.08 -4.83 -22.61
N TYR A 103 1.32 -4.36 -22.77
CA TYR A 103 1.82 -3.59 -23.92
C TYR A 103 1.43 -4.12 -25.32
N ALA A 104 1.42 -5.44 -25.52
CA ALA A 104 1.10 -6.08 -26.81
C ALA A 104 -0.02 -7.14 -26.70
N LYS A 105 -0.83 -7.07 -25.64
CA LYS A 105 -2.01 -7.93 -25.48
C LYS A 105 -3.19 -7.41 -26.31
N ASP A 106 -4.23 -8.23 -26.48
CA ASP A 106 -5.44 -7.84 -27.20
C ASP A 106 -6.13 -6.64 -26.53
N PRO A 107 -6.15 -5.45 -27.17
CA PRO A 107 -6.72 -4.24 -26.58
C PRO A 107 -8.24 -4.31 -26.41
N THR A 108 -8.91 -5.28 -27.05
CA THR A 108 -10.35 -5.48 -26.90
C THR A 108 -10.71 -6.36 -25.70
N SER A 109 -9.71 -6.98 -25.06
CA SER A 109 -9.93 -7.83 -23.89
C SER A 109 -10.27 -7.03 -22.62
N ALA A 110 -11.06 -7.65 -21.75
CA ALA A 110 -11.43 -7.06 -20.46
C ALA A 110 -10.21 -6.85 -19.55
N ASP A 111 -9.19 -7.70 -19.67
CA ASP A 111 -7.98 -7.61 -18.85
C ASP A 111 -7.14 -6.37 -19.21
N VAL A 112 -6.98 -6.07 -20.50
CA VAL A 112 -6.28 -4.85 -20.93
C VAL A 112 -7.07 -3.60 -20.55
N GLN A 113 -8.40 -3.62 -20.73
CA GLN A 113 -9.25 -2.51 -20.32
C GLN A 113 -9.19 -2.26 -18.81
N TRP A 114 -9.26 -3.33 -17.99
CA TRP A 114 -9.12 -3.24 -16.54
C TRP A 114 -7.75 -2.67 -16.15
N ALA A 115 -6.66 -3.18 -16.72
CA ALA A 115 -5.32 -2.71 -16.42
C ALA A 115 -5.14 -1.21 -16.74
N LEU A 116 -5.74 -0.72 -17.82
CA LEU A 116 -5.72 0.70 -18.16
C LEU A 116 -6.62 1.54 -17.23
N THR A 117 -7.75 0.99 -16.78
CA THR A 117 -8.58 1.62 -15.74
C THR A 117 -7.82 1.76 -14.43
N GLU A 118 -7.14 0.71 -13.98
CA GLU A 118 -6.29 0.69 -12.79
C GLU A 118 -5.20 1.76 -12.90
N ILE A 119 -4.47 1.83 -14.02
CA ILE A 119 -3.46 2.87 -14.27
C ILE A 119 -4.07 4.29 -14.21
N ALA A 120 -5.30 4.49 -14.69
CA ALA A 120 -5.97 5.79 -14.67
C ALA A 120 -6.41 6.18 -13.24
N GLU A 121 -6.89 5.23 -12.44
CA GLU A 121 -7.17 5.41 -11.02
C GLU A 121 -5.86 5.81 -10.28
N GLU A 122 -4.76 5.11 -10.52
CA GLU A 122 -3.47 5.41 -9.87
C GLU A 122 -2.85 6.75 -10.25
N CYS A 123 -3.10 7.21 -11.48
CA CYS A 123 -2.76 8.59 -11.87
C CYS A 123 -3.52 9.62 -11.01
N ARG A 124 -4.83 9.39 -10.77
CA ARG A 124 -5.67 10.30 -9.97
C ARG A 124 -5.32 10.22 -8.49
N HIS A 125 -5.06 9.03 -7.95
CA HIS A 125 -4.55 8.84 -6.60
C HIS A 125 -3.23 9.57 -6.38
N SER A 126 -2.27 9.41 -7.29
CA SER A 126 -0.98 10.09 -7.20
C SER A 126 -1.10 11.61 -7.18
N ILE A 127 -1.97 12.19 -8.02
CA ILE A 127 -2.24 13.64 -8.02
C ILE A 127 -2.93 14.06 -6.72
N MET A 128 -3.91 13.28 -6.25
CA MET A 128 -4.62 13.52 -5.00
C MET A 128 -3.66 13.54 -3.80
N PHE A 129 -2.77 12.55 -3.70
CA PHE A 129 -1.75 12.47 -2.66
C PHE A 129 -0.75 13.63 -2.74
N ALA A 130 -0.33 14.03 -3.94
CA ALA A 130 0.57 15.17 -4.11
C ALA A 130 -0.06 16.48 -3.62
N ARG A 131 -1.33 16.72 -3.98
CA ARG A 131 -2.09 17.88 -3.49
C ARG A 131 -2.33 17.81 -1.99
N GLY A 132 -2.59 16.61 -1.46
CA GLY A 132 -2.73 16.35 -0.02
C GLY A 132 -1.46 16.71 0.75
N ALA A 133 -0.30 16.22 0.31
CA ALA A 133 0.99 16.53 0.91
C ALA A 133 1.31 18.04 0.84
N GLN A 134 0.99 18.70 -0.27
CA GLN A 134 1.12 20.14 -0.41
C GLN A 134 0.23 20.89 0.61
N LYS A 135 -1.05 20.51 0.72
CA LYS A 135 -2.00 21.13 1.65
C LYS A 135 -1.61 20.91 3.12
N LEU A 136 -0.96 19.79 3.44
CA LEU A 136 -0.39 19.51 4.76
C LEU A 136 0.83 20.40 5.12
N GLY A 137 1.38 21.13 4.14
CA GLY A 137 2.56 21.97 4.32
C GLY A 137 3.87 21.20 4.36
N ALA A 138 3.89 19.98 3.81
CA ALA A 138 5.06 19.11 3.82
C ALA A 138 6.03 19.42 2.65
N PRO A 139 7.34 19.22 2.85
CA PRO A 139 8.29 19.21 1.74
C PRO A 139 8.16 17.93 0.90
N ALA A 140 8.86 17.87 -0.22
CA ALA A 140 8.95 16.67 -1.04
C ALA A 140 9.79 15.59 -0.33
N TYR A 141 9.14 14.63 0.32
CA TYR A 141 9.78 13.44 0.85
C TYR A 141 10.15 12.48 -0.28
N ARG A 142 11.36 11.95 -0.24
CA ARG A 142 11.87 11.01 -1.25
C ARG A 142 12.46 9.77 -0.59
N PRO A 143 12.22 8.58 -1.16
CA PRO A 143 12.96 7.38 -0.75
C PRO A 143 14.47 7.59 -0.90
N ARG A 144 15.24 6.86 -0.09
CA ARG A 144 16.70 6.92 -0.18
C ARG A 144 17.18 6.44 -1.54
N ARG A 145 18.35 6.93 -1.97
CA ARG A 145 18.95 6.57 -3.27
C ARG A 145 18.98 5.06 -3.53
N LEU A 146 19.36 4.25 -2.53
CA LEU A 146 19.37 2.80 -2.67
C LEU A 146 17.96 2.24 -2.99
N ALA A 147 16.91 2.72 -2.30
CA ALA A 147 15.54 2.30 -2.58
C ALA A 147 15.12 2.70 -4.00
N VAL A 148 15.49 3.91 -4.44
CA VAL A 148 15.22 4.38 -5.81
C VAL A 148 15.88 3.48 -6.86
N GLU A 149 17.16 3.12 -6.68
CA GLU A 149 17.85 2.23 -7.63
C GLU A 149 17.30 0.80 -7.59
N LEU A 150 16.94 0.29 -6.41
CA LEU A 150 16.25 -1.01 -6.28
C LEU A 150 14.89 -0.98 -6.98
N GLY A 151 14.13 0.11 -6.84
CA GLY A 151 12.85 0.32 -7.54
C GLY A 151 13.03 0.38 -9.06
N ARG A 152 14.10 1.02 -9.56
CA ARG A 152 14.44 1.02 -10.99
C ARG A 152 14.78 -0.38 -11.50
N ALA A 153 15.56 -1.16 -10.75
CA ALA A 153 15.83 -2.54 -11.12
C ALA A 153 14.54 -3.38 -11.08
N PHE A 154 13.74 -3.24 -10.03
CA PHE A 154 12.50 -3.98 -9.84
C PHE A 154 11.50 -3.72 -10.96
N LYS A 155 11.18 -2.45 -11.25
CA LYS A 155 10.24 -2.08 -12.33
C LYS A 155 10.67 -2.61 -13.70
N THR A 156 11.99 -2.71 -13.95
CA THR A 156 12.54 -3.17 -15.22
C THR A 156 12.62 -4.69 -15.33
N LEU A 157 12.85 -5.42 -14.22
CA LEU A 157 13.16 -6.85 -14.24
C LEU A 157 12.03 -7.76 -13.71
N ALA A 158 11.22 -7.29 -12.77
CA ALA A 158 10.18 -8.10 -12.16
C ALA A 158 9.03 -8.33 -13.13
N PHE A 159 8.46 -9.54 -13.18
CA PHE A 159 7.35 -9.92 -14.05
C PHE A 159 6.41 -10.92 -13.35
N GLY A 160 5.20 -11.07 -13.88
CA GLY A 160 4.24 -12.06 -13.42
C GLY A 160 3.93 -11.95 -11.92
N GLU A 161 4.04 -13.05 -11.18
CA GLU A 161 3.66 -13.10 -9.77
C GLU A 161 4.45 -12.14 -8.87
N ALA A 162 5.72 -11.83 -9.18
CA ALA A 162 6.49 -10.89 -8.37
C ALA A 162 5.97 -9.46 -8.52
N ALA A 163 5.41 -9.14 -9.69
CA ALA A 163 4.80 -7.84 -9.94
C ALA A 163 3.55 -7.68 -9.09
N TYR A 164 2.56 -8.54 -9.29
CA TYR A 164 1.26 -8.44 -8.64
C TYR A 164 1.30 -8.72 -7.13
N ALA A 165 2.19 -9.61 -6.68
CA ALA A 165 2.30 -9.86 -5.23
C ALA A 165 3.02 -8.73 -4.50
N ALA A 166 3.89 -7.96 -5.18
CA ALA A 166 4.51 -6.79 -4.59
C ALA A 166 3.53 -5.62 -4.47
N ILE A 167 2.55 -5.50 -5.40
CA ILE A 167 1.42 -4.56 -5.29
C ILE A 167 0.75 -4.72 -3.92
N LEU A 168 0.32 -5.94 -3.62
CA LEU A 168 -0.41 -6.27 -2.38
C LEU A 168 0.30 -5.88 -1.09
N VAL A 169 1.62 -5.75 -1.12
CA VAL A 169 2.37 -5.44 0.10
C VAL A 169 2.13 -4.02 0.57
N ALA A 170 2.25 -3.03 -0.32
CA ALA A 170 2.04 -1.65 0.08
C ALA A 170 0.56 -1.42 0.36
N GLU A 171 -0.30 -1.94 -0.52
CA GLU A 171 -1.73 -1.66 -0.50
C GLU A 171 -2.43 -2.21 0.73
N GLU A 172 -2.10 -3.40 1.20
CA GLU A 172 -2.75 -3.94 2.40
C GLU A 172 -2.28 -3.27 3.69
N VAL A 173 -1.03 -2.81 3.75
CA VAL A 173 -0.54 -2.02 4.89
C VAL A 173 -1.23 -0.66 4.92
N LEU A 174 -1.30 0.00 3.76
CA LEU A 174 -1.95 1.30 3.61
C LEU A 174 -3.46 1.21 3.86
N ASP A 175 -4.14 0.18 3.36
CA ASP A 175 -5.58 0.00 3.51
C ASP A 175 -6.01 0.01 4.99
N VAL A 176 -5.30 -0.73 5.87
CA VAL A 176 -5.60 -0.74 7.30
C VAL A 176 -5.35 0.64 7.94
N MET A 177 -4.23 1.28 7.61
CA MET A 177 -3.90 2.62 8.09
C MET A 177 -4.96 3.64 7.69
N GLN A 178 -5.33 3.66 6.41
CA GLN A 178 -6.26 4.62 5.83
C GLN A 178 -7.69 4.41 6.34
N ARG A 179 -8.08 3.15 6.58
CA ARG A 179 -9.38 2.81 7.21
C ARG A 179 -9.51 3.34 8.63
N ASP A 180 -8.42 3.41 9.39
CA ASP A 180 -8.42 4.05 10.70
C ASP A 180 -8.50 5.57 10.55
N TRP A 181 -7.64 6.14 9.70
CA TRP A 181 -7.54 7.60 9.51
C TRP A 181 -8.83 8.21 9.00
N MET A 182 -9.54 7.54 8.08
CA MET A 182 -10.80 8.04 7.53
C MET A 182 -11.95 8.12 8.55
N ARG A 183 -11.85 7.38 9.67
CA ARG A 183 -12.89 7.31 10.71
C ARG A 183 -12.57 8.17 11.94
N ASP A 184 -11.35 8.69 12.04
CA ASP A 184 -10.89 9.44 13.21
C ASP A 184 -11.15 10.93 13.07
N GLU A 185 -12.05 11.48 13.89
CA GLU A 185 -12.43 12.89 13.83
C GLU A 185 -11.28 13.85 14.15
N ARG A 186 -10.21 13.37 14.81
CA ARG A 186 -8.98 14.14 15.09
C ARG A 186 -8.14 14.37 13.83
N VAL A 187 -8.32 13.57 12.78
CA VAL A 187 -7.61 13.68 11.50
C VAL A 187 -8.25 14.77 10.65
N ALA A 188 -7.44 15.56 9.94
CA ALA A 188 -7.92 16.65 9.10
C ALA A 188 -8.99 16.17 8.09
N PRO A 189 -10.14 16.87 7.96
CA PRO A 189 -11.27 16.39 7.15
C PRO A 189 -10.92 15.99 5.72
N PHE A 190 -10.12 16.80 5.01
CA PHE A 190 -9.72 16.49 3.63
C PHE A 190 -8.86 15.23 3.55
N VAL A 191 -8.04 14.93 4.58
CA VAL A 191 -7.24 13.69 4.64
C VAL A 191 -8.17 12.50 4.82
N ARG A 192 -9.22 12.61 5.63
CA ARG A 192 -10.23 11.55 5.76
C ARG A 192 -10.91 11.25 4.43
N THR A 193 -11.26 12.29 3.65
CA THR A 193 -11.83 12.12 2.31
C THR A 193 -10.86 11.45 1.35
N ILE A 194 -9.59 11.89 1.32
CA ILE A 194 -8.53 11.25 0.52
C ILE A 194 -8.45 9.75 0.82
N ASN A 195 -8.41 9.39 2.10
CA ASN A 195 -8.33 7.99 2.53
C ASN A 195 -9.58 7.20 2.17
N ASN A 196 -10.77 7.80 2.30
CA ASN A 196 -12.02 7.16 1.90
C ASN A 196 -12.03 6.82 0.40
N ILE A 197 -11.64 7.78 -0.45
CA ILE A 197 -11.58 7.58 -1.90
C ILE A 197 -10.61 6.43 -2.21
N HIS A 198 -9.38 6.50 -1.70
CA HIS A 198 -8.36 5.49 -1.96
C HIS A 198 -8.79 4.08 -1.53
N VAL A 199 -9.29 3.94 -0.30
CA VAL A 199 -9.72 2.64 0.26
C VAL A 199 -10.84 1.99 -0.55
N VAL A 200 -11.76 2.79 -1.09
CA VAL A 200 -12.87 2.27 -1.89
C VAL A 200 -12.36 1.74 -3.24
N GLU A 201 -11.49 2.48 -3.90
CA GLU A 201 -10.96 2.12 -5.22
C GLU A 201 -9.95 0.96 -5.12
N GLU A 202 -9.04 1.01 -4.17
CA GLU A 202 -7.95 0.03 -3.96
C GLU A 202 -8.46 -1.38 -3.62
N SER A 203 -9.65 -1.48 -3.04
CA SER A 203 -10.30 -2.79 -2.80
C SER A 203 -10.44 -3.64 -4.07
N ARG A 204 -10.58 -2.99 -5.24
CA ARG A 204 -10.66 -3.66 -6.55
C ARG A 204 -9.29 -4.11 -7.04
N HIS A 205 -8.28 -3.27 -6.88
CA HIS A 205 -6.90 -3.52 -7.32
C HIS A 205 -6.30 -4.67 -6.53
N MET A 206 -6.45 -4.69 -5.22
CA MET A 206 -6.06 -5.83 -4.37
C MET A 206 -6.73 -7.14 -4.81
N LYS A 207 -8.02 -7.11 -5.19
CA LYS A 207 -8.73 -8.30 -5.67
C LYS A 207 -8.14 -8.81 -6.99
N PHE A 208 -7.83 -7.91 -7.92
CA PHE A 208 -7.18 -8.24 -9.18
C PHE A 208 -5.76 -8.79 -8.97
N ALA A 209 -4.94 -8.10 -8.17
CA ALA A 209 -3.57 -8.51 -7.87
C ALA A 209 -3.49 -9.89 -7.18
N ARG A 210 -4.43 -10.22 -6.28
CA ARG A 210 -4.55 -11.57 -5.69
C ARG A 210 -4.90 -12.64 -6.73
N ALA A 211 -5.73 -12.31 -7.73
CA ALA A 211 -6.08 -13.22 -8.81
C ALA A 211 -4.89 -13.46 -9.75
N GLU A 212 -4.26 -12.41 -10.25
CA GLU A 212 -3.10 -12.52 -11.14
C GLU A 212 -1.92 -13.21 -10.46
N THR A 213 -1.67 -12.93 -9.18
CA THR A 213 -0.63 -13.64 -8.42
C THR A 213 -0.88 -15.15 -8.42
N ARG A 214 -2.11 -15.60 -8.14
CA ARG A 214 -2.45 -17.05 -8.14
C ARG A 214 -2.32 -17.66 -9.53
N LYS A 215 -2.78 -16.95 -10.56
CA LYS A 215 -2.70 -17.37 -11.96
C LYS A 215 -1.25 -17.58 -12.39
N HIS A 216 -0.38 -16.59 -12.18
CA HIS A 216 1.04 -16.71 -12.52
C HIS A 216 1.76 -17.80 -11.72
N LEU A 217 1.32 -18.06 -10.48
CA LEU A 217 1.86 -19.15 -9.66
C LEU A 217 1.37 -20.54 -10.07
N SER A 218 0.25 -20.68 -10.80
CA SER A 218 -0.34 -21.98 -11.13
C SER A 218 0.62 -22.91 -11.89
N GLY A 219 1.50 -22.35 -12.73
CA GLY A 219 2.57 -23.07 -13.42
C GLY A 219 3.96 -22.96 -12.79
N ALA A 220 4.09 -22.32 -11.62
CA ALA A 220 5.39 -22.04 -11.02
C ALA A 220 5.96 -23.24 -10.25
N GLY A 221 7.11 -23.74 -10.71
CA GLY A 221 7.91 -24.74 -10.00
C GLY A 221 8.52 -24.24 -8.68
N PRO A 222 9.10 -25.13 -7.86
CA PRO A 222 9.57 -24.81 -6.51
C PRO A 222 10.69 -23.76 -6.48
N VAL A 223 11.57 -23.74 -7.48
CA VAL A 223 12.67 -22.77 -7.59
C VAL A 223 12.10 -21.36 -7.86
N ARG A 224 11.23 -21.23 -8.88
CA ARG A 224 10.57 -19.98 -9.23
C ARG A 224 9.81 -19.40 -8.03
N ARG A 225 9.06 -20.24 -7.30
CA ARG A 225 8.36 -19.84 -6.08
C ARG A 225 9.29 -19.32 -4.99
N ARG A 226 10.44 -19.97 -4.76
CA ARG A 226 11.42 -19.54 -3.75
C ARG A 226 12.08 -18.21 -4.11
N VAL A 227 12.41 -18.03 -5.39
CA VAL A 227 12.97 -16.76 -5.87
C VAL A 227 11.95 -15.64 -5.72
N ASN A 228 10.71 -15.85 -6.17
CA ASN A 228 9.67 -14.83 -6.07
C ASN A 228 9.30 -14.52 -4.61
N ALA A 229 9.21 -15.52 -3.74
CA ALA A 229 9.07 -15.32 -2.31
C ALA A 229 10.14 -14.38 -1.72
N LEU A 230 11.40 -14.59 -2.10
CA LEU A 230 12.49 -13.74 -1.62
C LEU A 230 12.42 -12.32 -2.21
N VAL A 231 12.14 -12.20 -3.51
CA VAL A 231 12.01 -10.91 -4.20
C VAL A 231 10.88 -10.07 -3.59
N ILE A 232 9.70 -10.68 -3.38
CA ILE A 232 8.56 -10.02 -2.75
C ILE A 232 8.95 -9.56 -1.34
N ALA A 233 9.58 -10.40 -0.53
CA ALA A 233 9.98 -10.04 0.82
C ALA A 233 11.01 -8.90 0.88
N ILE A 234 11.95 -8.85 -0.07
CA ILE A 234 12.89 -7.73 -0.22
C ILE A 234 12.15 -6.45 -0.60
N ALA A 235 11.24 -6.52 -1.58
CA ALA A 235 10.42 -5.38 -1.98
C ALA A 235 9.60 -4.87 -0.78
N SER A 236 8.95 -5.77 -0.03
CA SER A 236 8.21 -5.44 1.19
C SER A 236 9.05 -4.69 2.20
N TYR A 237 10.25 -5.20 2.49
CA TYR A 237 11.17 -4.56 3.40
C TYR A 237 11.54 -3.15 2.95
N VAL A 238 11.85 -2.96 1.66
CA VAL A 238 12.22 -1.64 1.11
C VAL A 238 11.06 -0.66 1.17
N ILE A 239 9.84 -1.08 0.81
CA ILE A 239 8.65 -0.24 0.82
C ILE A 239 8.34 0.20 2.24
N VAL A 240 8.15 -0.75 3.17
CA VAL A 240 7.75 -0.44 4.55
C VAL A 240 8.79 0.44 5.24
N THR A 241 10.08 0.16 5.07
CA THR A 241 11.14 0.97 5.68
C THR A 241 11.36 2.33 5.01
N SER A 242 10.65 2.62 3.91
CA SER A 242 10.66 3.92 3.22
C SER A 242 9.44 4.78 3.52
N MET A 243 8.35 4.23 4.08
CA MET A 243 7.08 4.94 4.29
C MET A 243 7.23 6.23 5.09
N VAL A 244 8.01 6.18 6.18
CA VAL A 244 8.29 7.34 7.02
C VAL A 244 9.73 7.79 6.83
N SER A 245 9.91 8.94 6.19
CA SER A 245 11.22 9.59 6.06
C SER A 245 11.74 9.96 7.44
N LYS A 246 13.06 9.89 7.63
CA LYS A 246 13.69 10.40 8.85
C LYS A 246 13.57 11.91 8.99
N ASP A 247 13.39 12.60 7.87
CA ASP A 247 13.35 14.06 7.83
C ASP A 247 12.04 14.60 8.41
N VAL A 248 11.01 13.75 8.59
CA VAL A 248 9.73 14.15 9.20
C VAL A 248 9.94 14.74 10.60
N TYR A 249 10.89 14.20 11.37
CA TYR A 249 11.15 14.67 12.74
C TYR A 249 11.74 16.08 12.73
N ALA A 250 12.72 16.34 11.86
CA ALA A 250 13.31 17.67 11.71
C ALA A 250 12.28 18.69 11.21
N ASN A 251 11.45 18.29 10.23
CA ASN A 251 10.40 19.15 9.69
C ASN A 251 9.28 19.41 10.71
N ALA A 252 9.08 18.50 11.66
CA ALA A 252 8.18 18.69 12.79
C ALA A 252 8.81 19.46 13.97
N GLY A 253 10.05 19.94 13.82
CA GLY A 253 10.75 20.68 14.87
C GLY A 253 11.23 19.82 16.05
N LEU A 254 11.38 18.51 15.84
CA LEU A 254 11.86 17.56 16.84
C LEU A 254 13.36 17.29 16.69
N ASP A 255 13.98 16.76 17.74
CA ASP A 255 15.34 16.21 17.72
C ASP A 255 15.33 14.91 16.87
N PRO A 256 15.97 14.91 15.68
CA PRO A 256 15.90 13.77 14.79
C PRO A 256 16.64 12.55 15.33
N GLU A 257 17.76 12.73 16.05
CA GLU A 257 18.55 11.61 16.55
C GLU A 257 17.78 10.86 17.63
N ARG A 258 17.20 11.60 18.58
CA ARG A 258 16.34 11.04 19.61
C ARG A 258 15.11 10.38 19.01
N ALA A 259 14.39 11.08 18.14
CA ALA A 259 13.16 10.57 17.52
C ALA A 259 13.40 9.27 16.74
N ILE A 260 14.48 9.19 15.94
CA ILE A 260 14.85 7.97 15.23
C ILE A 260 15.17 6.83 16.21
N GLY A 261 15.85 7.13 17.32
CA GLY A 261 16.15 6.15 18.37
C GLY A 261 14.88 5.56 18.97
N GLU A 262 13.95 6.43 19.39
CA GLU A 262 12.70 6.01 20.03
C GLU A 262 11.75 5.31 19.04
N ALA A 263 11.61 5.81 17.82
CA ALA A 263 10.81 5.17 16.77
C ALA A 263 11.29 3.75 16.45
N ARG A 264 12.61 3.52 16.42
CA ARG A 264 13.19 2.17 16.22
C ARG A 264 12.90 1.23 17.38
N ALA A 265 12.80 1.75 18.60
CA ALA A 265 12.52 0.97 19.80
C ALA A 265 11.01 0.79 20.06
N ASN A 266 10.14 1.54 19.36
CA ASN A 266 8.71 1.60 19.63
C ASN A 266 7.98 0.27 19.34
N GLU A 267 7.67 -0.50 20.39
CA GLU A 267 6.93 -1.76 20.27
C GLU A 267 5.46 -1.60 19.92
N HIS A 268 4.83 -0.46 20.29
CA HIS A 268 3.46 -0.15 19.87
C HIS A 268 3.38 -0.05 18.36
N HIS A 269 4.24 0.78 17.75
CA HIS A 269 4.26 0.96 16.30
C HIS A 269 4.59 -0.36 15.57
N LYS A 270 5.56 -1.14 16.06
CA LYS A 270 5.86 -2.47 15.49
C LYS A 270 4.66 -3.42 15.59
N SER A 271 3.89 -3.35 16.67
CA SER A 271 2.69 -4.18 16.84
C SER A 271 1.59 -3.77 15.86
N MET A 272 1.38 -2.46 15.66
CA MET A 272 0.44 -1.93 14.66
C MET A 272 0.81 -2.43 13.26
N MET A 273 2.09 -2.35 12.88
CA MET A 273 2.59 -2.83 11.59
C MET A 273 2.40 -4.35 11.39
N ARG A 274 2.62 -5.17 12.42
CA ARG A 274 2.34 -6.62 12.35
C ARG A 274 0.86 -6.90 12.15
N SER A 275 0.00 -6.21 12.90
CA SER A 275 -1.45 -6.39 12.84
C SER A 275 -2.01 -6.00 11.47
N SER A 276 -1.56 -4.89 10.88
CA SER A 276 -2.00 -4.45 9.55
C SER A 276 -1.59 -5.39 8.43
N CYS A 277 -0.47 -6.11 8.59
CA CYS A 277 0.00 -7.06 7.58
C CYS A 277 -0.66 -8.44 7.65
N SER A 278 -1.53 -8.70 8.61
CA SER A 278 -2.07 -10.06 8.85
C SER A 278 -2.74 -10.66 7.60
N GLY A 279 -3.62 -9.91 6.93
CA GLY A 279 -4.29 -10.33 5.71
C GLY A 279 -3.33 -10.64 4.54
N LEU A 280 -2.23 -9.91 4.45
CA LEU A 280 -1.18 -10.09 3.46
C LEU A 280 -0.40 -11.36 3.75
N MET A 281 -0.03 -11.57 5.01
CA MET A 281 0.70 -12.76 5.44
C MET A 281 -0.12 -14.02 5.23
N ASP A 282 -1.43 -13.98 5.51
CA ASP A 282 -2.36 -15.07 5.23
C ASP A 282 -2.41 -15.39 3.73
N PHE A 283 -2.48 -14.36 2.88
CA PHE A 283 -2.45 -14.54 1.44
C PHE A 283 -1.14 -15.16 0.96
N LEU A 284 0.01 -14.60 1.35
CA LEU A 284 1.33 -15.10 1.00
C LEU A 284 1.54 -16.54 1.49
N ALA A 285 1.03 -16.88 2.68
CA ALA A 285 1.01 -18.24 3.20
C ALA A 285 0.19 -19.17 2.29
N SER A 286 -1.03 -18.76 1.93
CA SER A 286 -1.91 -19.53 1.04
C SER A 286 -1.30 -19.75 -0.36
N ALA A 287 -0.49 -18.78 -0.82
CA ALA A 287 0.23 -18.83 -2.09
C ALA A 287 1.57 -19.59 -2.00
N ARG A 288 1.97 -20.06 -0.81
CA ARG A 288 3.25 -20.72 -0.52
C ARG A 288 4.47 -19.83 -0.81
N LEU A 289 4.35 -18.53 -0.51
CA LEU A 289 5.39 -17.53 -0.68
C LEU A 289 6.12 -17.17 0.62
N LEU A 290 5.76 -17.77 1.75
CA LEU A 290 6.47 -17.59 3.03
C LEU A 290 7.60 -18.62 3.21
N THR A 291 8.74 -18.38 2.57
CA THR A 291 9.93 -19.24 2.70
C THR A 291 10.83 -18.80 3.86
N LYS A 292 11.68 -19.71 4.39
CA LYS A 292 12.62 -19.36 5.48
C LYS A 292 13.46 -18.10 5.19
N PRO A 293 14.04 -17.92 4.00
CA PRO A 293 14.74 -16.67 3.66
C PRO A 293 13.82 -15.44 3.63
N ALA A 294 12.61 -15.56 3.09
CA ALA A 294 11.63 -14.48 3.04
C ALA A 294 11.22 -14.01 4.45
N LEU A 295 11.01 -14.94 5.38
CA LEU A 295 10.66 -14.65 6.78
C LEU A 295 11.70 -13.76 7.49
N LEU A 296 12.98 -13.79 7.09
CA LEU A 296 13.99 -12.91 7.66
C LEU A 296 13.70 -11.43 7.36
N PHE A 297 13.26 -11.13 6.13
CA PHE A 297 12.93 -9.76 5.72
C PHE A 297 11.63 -9.29 6.39
N TYR A 298 10.59 -10.14 6.43
CA TYR A 298 9.33 -9.82 7.10
C TYR A 298 9.51 -9.53 8.60
N LYS A 299 10.32 -10.33 9.31
CA LYS A 299 10.66 -10.06 10.73
C LYS A 299 11.40 -8.74 10.90
N ARG A 300 12.33 -8.44 9.99
CA ARG A 300 13.15 -7.21 10.06
C ARG A 300 12.34 -5.95 9.73
N ALA A 301 11.27 -6.09 8.97
CA ALA A 301 10.29 -5.04 8.68
C ALA A 301 9.13 -5.00 9.70
N HIS A 302 9.12 -5.88 10.72
CA HIS A 302 8.04 -6.00 11.70
C HIS A 302 6.66 -6.28 11.08
N LEU A 303 6.61 -7.17 10.08
CA LEU A 303 5.37 -7.61 9.43
C LEU A 303 4.87 -8.97 9.93
N ILE A 304 5.71 -9.69 10.70
CA ILE A 304 5.40 -10.94 11.41
C ILE A 304 6.04 -10.99 12.79
#